data_AF-A0A8D0R6G4-F1
#
_entry.id   AF-A0A8D0R6G4-F1
#
_cell.length_a   1.000
_cell.length_b   1.000
_cell.length_c   1.000
_cell.angle_alpha   90.00
_cell.angle_beta   90.00
_cell.angle_gamma   90.00
#
_symmetry.space_group_name_H-M   'P 1'
#
loop_
_entity.id
_entity.type
_entity.pdbx_description
1 polymer ?
#
loop_
_entity_poly.entity_id
_entity_poly.type
_entity_poly.pdbx_seq_one_letter_code
_entity_poly.pdbx_strand_id
1 'polypeptide(L)'
;MLMLKMMQDIGNKLEAKMDNLLATLTKEIQDIKIKQEEMQNAIIEIKNSLEAANSRIQEAEERISEEEDRLVEITDAEQKREKRLKTNEESFRELWDNVKCNNIRIIRMPEGEEREETEKIFQEIIAENFPNMGEESLTQIQEAQRVPYKINPRRNTLRHI
;
A
#
# COMPACT_ATOMS: atom_id res chain seq x y z
N MET A 1 -30.34 -87.22 49.49
CA MET A 1 -28.90 -86.96 49.22
C MET A 1 -28.68 -86.30 47.85
N LEU A 2 -29.26 -86.80 46.74
CA LEU A 2 -29.14 -86.21 45.39
C LEU A 2 -29.66 -84.76 45.25
N MET A 3 -30.88 -84.45 45.72
CA MET A 3 -31.46 -83.09 45.61
C MET A 3 -30.63 -82.02 46.32
N LEU A 4 -30.07 -82.34 47.49
CA LEU A 4 -29.25 -81.40 48.27
C LEU A 4 -27.98 -80.99 47.51
N LYS A 5 -27.33 -81.94 46.83
CA LYS A 5 -26.14 -81.70 46.02
C LYS A 5 -26.44 -80.81 44.80
N MET A 6 -27.58 -81.05 44.14
CA MET A 6 -28.01 -80.20 43.02
C MET A 6 -28.31 -78.75 43.45
N MET A 7 -28.92 -78.55 44.62
CA MET A 7 -29.15 -77.21 45.16
C MET A 7 -27.84 -76.50 45.51
N GLN A 8 -26.87 -77.22 46.06
CA GLN A 8 -25.54 -76.66 46.37
C GLN A 8 -24.76 -76.27 45.12
N ASP A 9 -24.79 -77.11 44.07
CA ASP A 9 -24.15 -76.81 42.78
C ASP A 9 -24.79 -75.58 42.11
N ILE A 10 -26.12 -75.41 42.20
CA ILE A 10 -26.82 -74.22 41.71
C ILE A 10 -26.41 -72.98 42.50
N GLY A 11 -26.34 -73.07 43.83
CA GLY A 11 -25.91 -71.97 44.70
C GLY A 11 -24.50 -71.49 44.35
N ASN A 12 -23.55 -72.41 44.26
CA ASN A 12 -22.16 -72.11 43.90
C ASN A 12 -22.05 -71.49 42.49
N LYS A 13 -22.85 -71.97 41.53
CA LYS A 13 -22.89 -71.42 40.17
C LYS A 13 -23.48 -70.01 40.12
N LEU A 14 -24.45 -69.71 40.99
CA LEU A 14 -25.04 -68.39 41.12
C LEU A 14 -24.05 -67.41 41.75
N GLU A 15 -23.37 -67.84 42.83
CA GLU A 15 -22.33 -67.06 43.52
C GLU A 15 -21.18 -66.69 42.56
N ALA A 16 -20.65 -67.67 41.82
CA ALA A 16 -19.59 -67.40 40.84
C ALA A 16 -20.02 -66.43 39.71
N LYS A 17 -21.29 -66.48 39.29
CA LYS A 17 -21.84 -65.50 38.34
C LYS A 17 -21.96 -64.11 38.96
N MET A 18 -22.35 -64.04 40.23
CA MET A 18 -22.49 -62.79 40.97
C MET A 18 -21.12 -62.13 41.19
N ASP A 19 -20.10 -62.91 41.57
CA ASP A 19 -18.72 -62.43 41.73
C ASP A 19 -18.14 -61.94 40.41
N ASN A 20 -18.37 -62.66 39.30
CA ASN A 20 -17.93 -62.22 37.98
C ASN A 20 -18.58 -60.90 37.56
N LEU A 21 -19.89 -60.77 37.80
CA LEU A 21 -20.63 -59.55 37.51
C LEU A 21 -20.15 -58.37 38.37
N LEU A 22 -19.90 -58.60 39.67
CA LEU A 22 -19.33 -57.60 40.56
C LEU A 22 -17.94 -57.15 40.08
N ALA A 23 -17.05 -58.10 39.74
CA ALA A 23 -15.72 -57.78 39.25
C ALA A 23 -15.75 -56.97 37.94
N THR A 24 -16.67 -57.32 37.03
CA THR A 24 -16.84 -56.61 35.75
C THR A 24 -17.34 -55.19 35.97
N LEU A 25 -18.38 -55.01 36.80
CA LEU A 25 -18.91 -53.69 37.13
C LEU A 25 -17.89 -52.82 37.84
N THR A 26 -17.14 -53.36 38.80
CA THR A 26 -16.08 -52.59 39.49
C THR A 26 -15.02 -52.10 38.51
N LYS A 27 -14.60 -52.94 37.56
CA LYS A 27 -13.64 -52.54 36.53
C LYS A 27 -14.20 -51.44 35.63
N GLU A 28 -15.43 -51.59 35.15
CA GLU A 28 -16.07 -50.57 34.30
C GLU A 28 -16.24 -49.23 35.02
N ILE A 29 -16.62 -49.23 36.29
CA ILE A 29 -16.71 -48.01 37.11
C ILE A 29 -15.35 -47.33 37.23
N GLN A 30 -14.28 -48.10 37.46
CA GLN A 30 -12.94 -47.55 37.56
C GLN A 30 -12.46 -46.96 36.22
N ASP A 31 -12.73 -47.63 35.10
CA ASP A 31 -12.40 -47.14 33.76
C ASP A 31 -13.16 -45.85 33.43
N ILE A 32 -14.45 -45.76 33.80
CA ILE A 32 -15.25 -44.54 33.63
C ILE A 32 -14.67 -43.40 34.47
N LYS A 33 -14.27 -43.67 35.71
CA LYS A 33 -13.69 -42.66 36.60
C LYS A 33 -12.41 -42.06 36.04
N ILE A 34 -11.51 -42.91 35.53
CA ILE A 34 -10.25 -42.45 34.89
C ILE A 34 -10.57 -41.56 33.68
N LYS A 35 -11.46 -42.01 32.78
CA LYS A 35 -11.87 -41.21 31.62
C LYS A 35 -12.52 -39.88 31.99
N GLN A 36 -13.26 -39.84 33.10
CA GLN A 36 -13.86 -38.62 33.60
C GLN A 36 -12.80 -37.62 34.10
N GLU A 37 -11.75 -38.08 34.79
CA GLU A 37 -10.62 -37.25 35.21
C GLU A 37 -9.83 -36.71 34.01
N GLU A 38 -9.57 -37.54 33.00
CA GLU A 38 -8.91 -37.11 31.74
C GLU A 38 -9.72 -36.02 31.02
N MET A 39 -11.04 -36.20 30.92
CA MET A 39 -11.93 -35.21 30.31
C MET A 39 -11.95 -33.89 31.08
N GLN A 40 -11.92 -33.93 32.42
CA GLN A 40 -11.87 -32.72 33.24
C GLN A 40 -10.57 -31.94 33.01
N ASN A 41 -9.43 -32.62 32.92
CA ASN A 41 -8.15 -31.99 32.62
C ASN A 41 -8.15 -31.32 31.24
N ALA A 42 -8.66 -32.02 30.21
CA ALA A 42 -8.78 -31.47 28.87
C ALA A 42 -9.67 -30.21 28.82
N ILE A 43 -10.78 -30.20 29.56
CA ILE A 43 -11.66 -29.02 29.67
C ILE A 43 -10.92 -27.83 30.28
N ILE A 44 -10.09 -28.05 31.30
CA ILE A 44 -9.31 -26.98 31.93
C ILE A 44 -8.28 -26.41 30.95
N GLU A 45 -7.57 -27.26 30.21
CA GLU A 45 -6.61 -26.82 29.19
C GLU A 45 -7.28 -26.01 28.07
N ILE A 46 -8.44 -26.45 27.59
CA ILE A 46 -9.24 -25.72 26.60
C ILE A 46 -9.66 -24.36 27.16
N LYS A 47 -10.14 -24.31 28.41
CA LYS A 47 -10.57 -23.06 29.05
C LYS A 47 -9.42 -22.06 29.14
N ASN A 48 -8.24 -22.49 29.58
CA ASN A 48 -7.06 -21.63 29.68
C ASN A 48 -6.61 -21.12 28.31
N SER A 49 -6.66 -22.00 27.30
CA SER A 49 -6.31 -21.63 25.92
C SER A 49 -7.29 -20.61 25.34
N LEU A 50 -8.59 -20.75 25.64
CA LEU A 50 -9.62 -19.81 25.23
C LEU A 50 -9.44 -18.44 25.89
N GLU A 51 -9.12 -18.41 27.18
CA GLU A 51 -8.85 -17.17 27.90
C GLU A 51 -7.63 -16.44 27.32
N ALA A 52 -6.54 -17.16 27.06
CA ALA A 52 -5.36 -16.62 26.40
C ALA A 52 -5.66 -16.11 24.98
N ALA A 53 -6.50 -16.81 24.22
CA ALA A 53 -6.93 -16.37 22.89
C ALA A 53 -7.75 -15.07 22.96
N ASN A 54 -8.66 -14.95 23.93
CA ASN A 54 -9.47 -13.74 24.13
C ASN A 54 -8.61 -12.52 24.47
N SER A 55 -7.62 -12.66 25.36
CA SER A 55 -6.71 -11.54 25.66
C SER A 55 -5.93 -11.07 24.43
N ARG A 56 -5.48 -12.01 23.58
CA ARG A 56 -4.79 -11.67 22.33
C ARG A 56 -5.71 -10.99 21.32
N ILE A 57 -6.99 -11.34 21.28
CA ILE A 57 -7.98 -10.69 20.43
C ILE A 57 -8.21 -9.25 20.89
N GLN A 58 -8.38 -9.02 22.19
CA GLN A 58 -8.55 -7.67 22.73
C GLN A 58 -7.35 -6.77 22.43
N GLU A 59 -6.13 -7.28 22.60
CA GLU A 59 -4.91 -6.55 22.24
C GLU A 59 -4.86 -6.22 20.74
N ALA A 60 -5.28 -7.16 19.89
CA ALA A 60 -5.34 -6.94 18.45
C ALA A 60 -6.41 -5.89 18.06
N GLU A 61 -7.56 -5.89 18.73
CA GLU A 61 -8.62 -4.89 18.52
C GLU A 61 -8.14 -3.47 18.88
N GLU A 62 -7.46 -3.31 20.01
CA GLU A 62 -6.89 -2.01 20.42
C GLU A 62 -5.87 -1.51 19.40
N ARG A 63 -4.97 -2.39 18.94
CA ARG A 63 -3.97 -2.05 17.91
C ARG A 63 -4.60 -1.68 16.57
N ILE A 64 -5.68 -2.35 16.18
CA ILE A 64 -6.40 -2.01 14.95
C ILE A 64 -7.03 -0.62 15.08
N SER A 65 -7.64 -0.30 16.22
CA SER A 65 -8.22 1.01 16.48
C SER A 65 -7.17 2.13 16.39
N GLU A 66 -5.98 1.92 16.96
CA GLU A 66 -4.89 2.90 16.88
C GLU A 66 -4.41 3.13 15.43
N GLU A 67 -4.29 2.06 14.64
CA GLU A 67 -3.92 2.19 13.22
C GLU A 67 -5.02 2.83 12.38
N GLU A 68 -6.30 2.61 12.69
CA GLU A 68 -7.43 3.30 12.03
C GLU A 68 -7.35 4.82 12.24
N ASP A 69 -7.09 5.27 13.46
CA ASP A 69 -6.92 6.70 13.77
C ASP A 69 -5.72 7.29 12.99
N ARG A 70 -4.59 6.58 12.95
CA ARG A 70 -3.40 7.01 12.19
C ARG A 70 -3.65 7.12 10.69
N LEU A 71 -4.47 6.22 10.11
CA LEU A 71 -4.82 6.27 8.69
C LEU A 71 -5.65 7.52 8.35
N VAL A 72 -6.53 7.96 9.26
CA VAL A 72 -7.29 9.21 9.09
C VAL A 72 -6.35 10.40 9.05
N GLU A 73 -5.38 10.49 9.98
CA GLU A 73 -4.40 11.59 10.00
C GLU A 73 -3.54 11.64 8.72
N ILE A 74 -3.10 10.48 8.22
CA ILE A 74 -2.32 10.39 6.97
C ILE A 74 -3.16 10.90 5.79
N THR A 75 -4.43 10.50 5.70
CA THR A 75 -5.33 10.89 4.62
C THR A 75 -5.51 12.42 4.59
N ASP A 76 -5.73 13.04 5.75
CA ASP A 76 -5.87 14.50 5.87
C ASP A 76 -4.56 15.22 5.48
N ALA A 77 -3.41 14.69 5.90
CA ALA A 77 -2.11 15.23 5.54
C ALA A 77 -1.84 15.15 4.03
N GLU A 78 -2.22 14.05 3.38
CA GLU A 78 -2.10 13.87 1.94
C GLU A 78 -2.98 14.84 1.16
N GLN A 79 -4.24 15.01 1.55
CA GLN A 79 -5.13 16.00 0.92
C GLN A 79 -4.57 17.42 1.03
N LYS A 80 -3.98 17.78 2.18
CA LYS A 80 -3.33 19.09 2.36
C LYS A 80 -2.10 19.22 1.48
N ARG A 81 -1.30 18.16 1.33
CA ARG A 81 -0.13 18.12 0.45
C ARG A 81 -0.53 18.27 -1.02
N GLU A 82 -1.59 17.59 -1.45
CA GLU A 82 -2.12 17.66 -2.81
C GLU A 82 -2.58 19.08 -3.16
N LYS A 83 -3.35 19.73 -2.28
CA LYS A 83 -3.76 21.13 -2.47
C LYS A 83 -2.56 22.07 -2.65
N ARG A 84 -1.51 21.90 -1.84
CA ARG A 84 -0.27 22.69 -1.97
C ARG A 84 0.46 22.43 -3.29
N LEU A 85 0.53 21.18 -3.74
CA LEU A 85 1.14 20.84 -5.03
C LEU A 85 0.38 21.48 -6.19
N LYS A 86 -0.95 21.43 -6.15
CA LYS A 86 -1.79 22.06 -7.17
C LYS A 86 -1.58 23.57 -7.24
N THR A 87 -1.60 24.25 -6.09
CA THR A 87 -1.31 25.70 -6.05
C THR A 87 0.10 26.01 -6.56
N ASN A 88 1.10 25.22 -6.18
CA ASN A 88 2.46 25.40 -6.67
C ASN A 88 2.57 25.22 -8.18
N GLU A 89 1.88 24.22 -8.75
CA GLU A 89 1.82 24.00 -10.20
C GLU A 89 1.23 25.21 -10.93
N GLU A 90 0.13 25.76 -10.41
CA GLU A 90 -0.50 26.96 -10.95
C GLU A 90 0.45 28.17 -10.88
N SER A 91 1.11 28.38 -9.74
CA SER A 91 2.11 29.46 -9.59
C SER A 91 3.32 29.27 -10.52
N PHE A 92 3.79 28.04 -10.73
CA PHE A 92 4.88 27.77 -11.68
C PHE A 92 4.46 28.06 -13.12
N ARG A 93 3.23 27.72 -13.49
CA ARG A 93 2.69 28.05 -14.82
C ARG A 93 2.65 29.57 -15.01
N GLU A 94 2.12 30.31 -14.04
CA GLU A 94 2.09 31.78 -14.09
C GLU A 94 3.49 32.40 -14.18
N LEU A 95 4.44 31.92 -13.37
CA LEU A 95 5.82 32.39 -13.44
C LEU A 95 6.46 32.09 -14.79
N TRP A 96 6.22 30.90 -15.34
CA TRP A 96 6.75 30.49 -16.63
C TRP A 96 6.16 31.31 -17.79
N ASP A 97 4.87 31.57 -17.74
CA ASP A 97 4.18 32.42 -18.71
C ASP A 97 4.67 33.87 -18.61
N ASN A 98 4.89 34.38 -17.40
CA ASN A 98 5.50 35.70 -17.18
C ASN A 98 6.94 35.78 -17.69
N VAL A 99 7.78 34.77 -17.45
CA VAL A 99 9.15 34.74 -17.99
C VAL A 99 9.15 34.71 -19.51
N LYS A 100 8.13 34.10 -20.13
CA LYS A 100 8.01 33.98 -21.59
C LYS A 100 7.23 35.10 -22.26
N CYS A 101 6.62 36.02 -21.52
CA CYS A 101 5.68 37.00 -22.09
C CYS A 101 6.33 37.90 -23.16
N ASN A 102 7.63 38.15 -23.04
CA ASN A 102 8.42 38.95 -23.99
C ASN A 102 9.20 38.10 -25.01
N ASN A 103 9.08 36.76 -24.95
CA ASN A 103 9.83 35.88 -25.84
C ASN A 103 9.11 35.75 -27.19
N ILE A 104 9.82 36.10 -28.26
CA ILE A 104 9.34 35.91 -29.63
C ILE A 104 9.92 34.61 -30.17
N ARG A 105 9.06 33.75 -30.72
CA ARG A 105 9.48 32.48 -31.31
C ARG A 105 9.53 32.59 -32.83
N ILE A 106 10.70 32.33 -33.41
CA ILE A 106 10.92 32.41 -34.85
C ILE A 106 11.11 31.00 -35.41
N ILE A 107 10.35 30.66 -36.45
CA ILE A 107 10.31 29.31 -37.04
C ILE A 107 10.73 29.40 -38.52
N ARG A 108 11.25 28.30 -39.06
CA ARG A 108 11.68 28.14 -40.47
C ARG A 108 12.91 28.94 -40.86
N MET A 109 13.77 29.26 -39.88
CA MET A 109 15.08 29.87 -40.16
C MET A 109 16.11 28.80 -40.57
N PRO A 110 16.81 28.96 -41.71
CA PRO A 110 17.80 28.00 -42.20
C PRO A 110 18.87 27.76 -41.13
N GLU A 111 19.33 26.52 -40.93
CA GLU A 111 20.34 26.21 -39.91
C GLU A 111 21.74 26.72 -40.31
N GLY A 112 22.33 27.59 -39.49
CA GLY A 112 23.66 28.22 -39.62
C GLY A 112 24.46 28.19 -38.29
N GLU A 113 25.60 28.89 -38.20
CA GLU A 113 26.51 28.84 -37.04
C GLU A 113 26.20 29.92 -35.96
N GLU A 114 25.95 29.44 -34.74
CA GLU A 114 26.01 30.18 -33.45
C GLU A 114 25.20 31.50 -33.26
N ARG A 115 25.40 32.13 -32.10
CA ARG A 115 24.56 33.20 -31.51
C ARG A 115 24.65 34.54 -32.23
N GLU A 116 25.83 34.94 -32.70
CA GLU A 116 26.00 36.22 -33.43
C GLU A 116 25.22 36.25 -34.75
N GLU A 117 25.01 35.10 -35.40
CA GLU A 117 24.14 35.02 -36.57
C GLU A 117 22.67 35.18 -36.20
N THR A 118 22.21 34.69 -35.04
CA THR A 118 20.78 34.78 -34.68
C THR A 118 20.29 36.21 -34.46
N GLU A 119 21.12 37.07 -33.89
CA GLU A 119 20.79 38.49 -33.72
C GLU A 119 20.77 39.22 -35.06
N LYS A 120 21.79 39.00 -35.92
CA LYS A 120 21.85 39.57 -37.29
C LYS A 120 20.64 39.13 -38.12
N ILE A 121 20.28 37.85 -38.10
CA ILE A 121 19.10 37.32 -38.79
C ILE A 121 17.82 38.02 -38.31
N PHE A 122 17.69 38.27 -37.00
CA PHE A 122 16.54 38.98 -36.48
C PHE A 122 16.48 40.44 -36.95
N GLN A 123 17.63 41.12 -37.00
CA GLN A 123 17.74 42.48 -37.52
C GLN A 123 17.34 42.56 -39.00
N GLU A 124 17.80 41.62 -39.83
CA GLU A 124 17.41 41.51 -41.24
C GLU A 124 15.88 41.33 -41.40
N ILE A 125 15.27 40.44 -40.61
CA ILE A 125 13.81 40.21 -40.64
C ILE A 125 13.04 41.49 -40.31
N ILE A 126 13.46 42.23 -39.27
CA ILE A 126 12.80 43.49 -38.89
C ILE A 126 12.97 44.54 -39.98
N ALA A 127 14.17 44.72 -40.53
CA ALA A 127 14.42 45.69 -41.59
C ALA A 127 13.59 45.41 -42.85
N GLU A 128 13.45 44.14 -43.22
CA GLU A 128 12.68 43.72 -44.39
C GLU A 128 11.17 43.88 -44.19
N ASN A 129 10.63 43.49 -43.02
CA ASN A 129 9.18 43.43 -42.80
C ASN A 129 8.62 44.68 -42.10
N PHE A 130 9.43 45.40 -41.33
CA PHE A 130 9.04 46.55 -40.50
C PHE A 130 10.02 47.74 -40.68
N PRO A 131 10.17 48.30 -41.89
CA PRO A 131 11.17 49.33 -42.20
C PRO A 131 11.02 50.63 -41.39
N ASN A 132 9.86 50.86 -40.77
CA ASN A 132 9.58 52.05 -39.94
C ASN A 132 9.93 51.85 -38.45
N MET A 133 10.45 50.69 -38.04
CA MET A 133 10.61 50.32 -36.62
C MET A 133 11.84 50.95 -35.93
N GLY A 134 12.74 51.61 -36.67
CA GLY A 134 13.90 52.35 -36.15
C GLY A 134 14.99 51.46 -35.52
N GLU A 135 16.27 51.81 -35.73
CA GLU A 135 17.42 51.03 -35.22
C GLU A 135 17.48 50.93 -33.68
N GLU A 136 16.85 51.87 -32.96
CA GLU A 136 16.79 51.89 -31.49
C GLU A 136 16.03 50.70 -30.88
N SER A 137 15.16 50.03 -31.65
CA SER A 137 14.40 48.86 -31.18
C SER A 137 15.26 47.60 -31.03
N LEU A 138 16.43 47.54 -31.68
CA LEU A 138 17.28 46.36 -31.79
C LEU A 138 18.25 46.21 -30.59
N THR A 139 18.58 47.29 -29.89
CA THR A 139 19.48 47.27 -28.70
C THR A 139 18.83 46.73 -27.43
N GLN A 140 17.54 46.40 -27.46
CA GLN A 140 16.78 45.90 -26.30
C GLN A 140 16.72 44.37 -26.21
N ILE A 141 17.32 43.64 -27.15
CA ILE A 141 17.35 42.18 -27.14
C ILE A 141 18.26 41.70 -26.00
N GLN A 142 17.71 40.96 -25.04
CA GLN A 142 18.50 40.41 -23.93
C GLN A 142 19.25 39.13 -24.32
N GLU A 143 18.62 38.23 -25.08
CA GLU A 143 19.22 36.98 -25.55
C GLU A 143 18.52 36.51 -26.83
N ALA A 144 19.29 36.00 -27.80
CA ALA A 144 18.79 35.29 -28.96
C ALA A 144 19.56 33.96 -29.09
N GLN A 145 18.84 32.84 -29.17
CA GLN A 145 19.47 31.52 -29.28
C GLN A 145 18.55 30.48 -29.89
N ARG A 146 19.13 29.51 -30.60
CA ARG A 146 18.40 28.36 -31.13
C ARG A 146 18.03 27.38 -30.02
N VAL A 147 16.77 26.94 -29.99
CA VAL A 147 16.27 25.95 -29.05
C VAL A 147 15.72 24.72 -29.79
N PRO A 148 16.13 23.49 -29.40
CA PRO A 148 17.12 23.15 -28.37
C PRO A 148 18.56 23.46 -28.83
N TYR A 149 19.47 23.70 -27.87
CA TYR A 149 20.85 24.10 -28.16
C TYR A 149 21.62 23.11 -29.06
N LYS A 150 21.32 21.81 -28.98
CA LYS A 150 21.95 20.77 -29.81
C LYS A 150 21.06 20.39 -30.99
N ILE A 151 21.68 20.25 -32.17
CA ILE A 151 21.02 19.68 -33.36
C ILE A 151 20.80 18.19 -33.12
N ASN A 152 19.58 17.71 -33.39
CA ASN A 152 19.26 16.29 -33.36
C ASN A 152 19.21 15.77 -34.80
N PRO A 153 20.14 14.89 -35.23
CA PRO A 153 20.18 14.38 -36.60
C PRO A 153 18.92 13.60 -37.02
N ARG A 154 18.13 13.11 -36.05
CA ARG A 154 16.87 12.40 -36.30
C ARG A 154 15.68 13.34 -36.52
N ARG A 155 15.87 14.65 -36.34
CA ARG A 155 14.82 15.66 -36.46
C ARG A 155 14.95 16.36 -37.81
N ASN A 156 13.96 16.17 -38.68
CA ASN A 156 13.94 16.78 -40.02
C ASN A 156 13.41 18.23 -40.03
N THR A 157 12.97 18.76 -38.89
CA THR A 157 12.46 20.13 -38.75
C THR A 157 13.55 21.05 -38.20
N LEU A 158 13.69 22.23 -38.80
CA LEU A 158 14.59 23.29 -38.33
C LEU A 158 14.28 23.68 -36.87
N ARG A 159 15.33 23.99 -36.10
CA ARG A 159 15.19 24.54 -34.74
C ARG A 159 14.54 25.93 -34.77
N HIS A 160 13.81 26.26 -33.71
CA HIS A 160 13.31 27.62 -33.52
C HIS A 160 14.38 28.46 -32.84
N ILE A 161 14.30 29.77 -33.04
CA ILE A 161 14.99 30.78 -32.24
C ILE A 161 13.95 31.29 -31.23
#